data_AF-A0A369RQX8-F1
#
_entry.id   AF-A0A369RQX8-F1
#
_cell.length_a   1.000
_cell.length_b   1.000
_cell.length_c   1.000
_cell.angle_alpha   90.00
_cell.angle_beta   90.00
_cell.angle_gamma   90.00
#
_symmetry.space_group_name_H-M   'P 1'
#
loop_
_entity.id
_entity.type
_entity.pdbx_description
1 polymer ?
#
loop_
_entity_poly.entity_id
_entity_poly.type
_entity_poly.pdbx_seq_one_letter_code
_entity_poly.pdbx_strand_id
1 'polypeptide(L)'
;MGPCSKQNKWTSIQFNPLAIAALYSNPVAIAALYSNPVAIAALYSNPVAIAALYSNPVAIAALYSNPVTIAALYSNPLAIAGLYSNPVAIAALHSNPLAIAGLYSNPVAIAALYSNPLAIAALYSNPLAIAALYSNPVAFATLYSNPVAIAAPYRTVVLNFLSQAVHDRITAANISPITRFTISRLVLGIMSNLLFIDEKTVQSLLDIRQLVDIIERALINFSIKAETIAQPIRTVVNIPSQSAHFFNMPCYSQQDNALATKLACLFPNNYKLALPTIHAVILLFDCNTGVPQAIIDADYVTEMRTAAASAVATKYLVNDNCNILCIIGSGAQARSHLLVMKAIFQFSEIRICSRSKSNAERLAKDTNTHAVIYDCVQDAVQDADVICTTTNTVDPIVFEKWIKQGAHINAVGACTPQRREIDGELMRNAVVVADSRESAKNEAGDIILANASVDAEIGEIASGKVTIDTNQTTVFESLGLAIEDAVCARLIYDLYNSRNVTTS
;
A
#
# COMPACT_ATOMS: atom_id res chain seq x y z
N MET A 1 19.28 17.61 -91.73
CA MET A 1 20.24 17.08 -90.74
C MET A 1 20.81 18.30 -90.02
N GLY A 2 20.73 18.49 -88.71
CA GLY A 2 20.97 17.54 -87.62
C GLY A 2 22.11 18.11 -86.74
N PRO A 3 22.10 17.88 -85.42
CA PRO A 3 22.28 18.89 -84.35
C PRO A 3 23.61 18.67 -83.56
N CYS A 4 23.98 19.21 -82.39
CA CYS A 4 23.28 19.75 -81.22
C CYS A 4 24.29 20.44 -80.28
N SER A 5 23.91 21.58 -79.69
CA SER A 5 24.64 22.32 -78.67
C SER A 5 24.52 21.70 -77.26
N LYS A 6 25.61 21.61 -76.50
CA LYS A 6 25.59 21.48 -75.02
C LYS A 6 26.47 22.54 -74.37
N GLN A 7 25.91 23.75 -74.25
CA GLN A 7 26.29 24.67 -73.18
C GLN A 7 26.04 23.96 -71.83
N ASN A 8 27.01 24.05 -70.92
CA ASN A 8 26.89 23.60 -69.55
C ASN A 8 25.70 24.30 -68.88
N LYS A 9 24.58 23.60 -68.76
CA LYS A 9 23.29 24.09 -68.20
C LYS A 9 23.31 24.36 -66.69
N TRP A 10 24.46 24.24 -66.01
CA TRP A 10 24.51 24.27 -64.55
C TRP A 10 24.94 25.62 -63.95
N THR A 11 25.49 26.54 -64.75
CA THR A 11 25.86 27.89 -64.25
C THR A 11 24.74 28.92 -64.36
N SER A 12 23.63 28.62 -65.05
CA SER A 12 22.48 29.55 -65.18
C SER A 12 21.32 29.29 -64.21
N ILE A 13 21.45 28.34 -63.28
CA ILE A 13 20.38 28.01 -62.31
C ILE A 13 20.36 28.96 -61.10
N GLN A 14 21.37 29.83 -60.92
CA GLN A 14 21.47 30.59 -59.68
C GLN A 14 20.40 31.68 -59.46
N PHE A 15 19.60 32.09 -60.46
CA PHE A 15 18.63 33.18 -60.25
C PHE A 15 17.32 33.07 -61.06
N ASN A 16 16.80 31.85 -61.33
CA ASN A 16 15.50 31.70 -62.00
C ASN A 16 14.53 30.78 -61.22
N PRO A 17 13.50 31.35 -60.55
CA PRO A 17 12.50 30.59 -59.77
C PRO A 17 11.73 29.53 -60.57
N LEU A 18 11.49 29.75 -61.86
CA LEU A 18 10.76 28.82 -62.74
C LEU A 18 11.63 27.62 -63.14
N ALA A 19 12.93 27.82 -63.32
CA ALA A 19 13.87 26.74 -63.61
C ALA A 19 14.07 25.82 -62.38
N ILE A 20 14.06 26.41 -61.19
CA ILE A 20 14.10 25.73 -59.89
C ILE A 20 12.84 24.86 -59.70
N ALA A 21 11.64 25.42 -59.95
CA ALA A 21 10.38 24.67 -59.85
C ALA A 21 10.28 23.49 -60.84
N ALA A 22 10.80 23.65 -62.06
CA ALA A 22 10.84 22.59 -63.08
C ALA A 22 11.86 21.48 -62.74
N LEU A 23 12.91 21.79 -61.98
CA LEU A 23 13.90 20.81 -61.51
C LEU A 23 13.31 19.88 -60.44
N TYR A 24 12.48 20.43 -59.54
CA TYR A 24 11.87 19.69 -58.42
C TYR A 24 10.66 18.83 -58.78
N SER A 25 10.18 18.94 -60.02
CA SER A 25 9.09 18.12 -60.57
C SER A 25 9.61 16.94 -61.41
N ASN A 26 10.94 16.78 -61.55
CA ASN A 26 11.56 15.66 -62.28
C ASN A 26 12.50 14.82 -61.38
N PRO A 27 12.12 13.56 -61.05
CA PRO A 27 12.89 12.68 -60.16
C PRO A 27 14.32 12.37 -60.65
N VAL A 28 14.55 12.36 -61.96
CA VAL A 28 15.86 12.05 -62.55
C VAL A 28 16.82 13.23 -62.45
N ALA A 29 16.30 14.46 -62.54
CA ALA A 29 17.08 15.68 -62.37
C ALA A 29 17.55 15.87 -60.91
N ILE A 30 16.69 15.48 -59.97
CA ILE A 30 16.95 15.45 -58.53
C ILE A 30 18.11 14.48 -58.21
N ALA A 31 18.08 13.25 -58.72
CA ALA A 31 19.13 12.26 -58.49
C ALA A 31 20.52 12.69 -59.02
N ALA A 32 20.57 13.37 -60.17
CA ALA A 32 21.80 13.90 -60.75
C ALA A 32 22.38 15.09 -59.98
N LEU A 33 21.54 15.87 -59.28
CA LEU A 33 21.97 16.99 -58.44
C LEU A 33 22.66 16.51 -57.16
N TYR A 34 22.16 15.40 -56.59
CA TYR A 34 22.66 14.81 -55.35
C TYR A 34 24.00 14.07 -55.50
N SER A 35 24.51 13.92 -56.72
CA SER A 35 25.83 13.33 -57.00
C SER A 35 26.95 14.38 -57.03
N ASN A 36 26.64 15.68 -56.87
CA ASN A 36 27.61 16.77 -56.93
C ASN A 36 27.64 17.63 -55.63
N PRO A 37 28.71 17.54 -54.81
CA PRO A 37 28.81 18.25 -53.52
C PRO A 37 28.70 19.78 -53.60
N VAL A 38 29.15 20.39 -54.71
CA VAL A 38 29.15 21.85 -54.88
C VAL A 38 27.75 22.37 -55.19
N ALA A 39 26.96 21.60 -55.95
CA ALA A 39 25.56 21.93 -56.23
C ALA A 39 24.69 21.87 -54.98
N ILE A 40 25.00 20.94 -54.07
CA ILE A 40 24.31 20.77 -52.78
C ILE A 40 24.56 21.97 -51.85
N ALA A 41 25.81 22.43 -51.72
CA ALA A 41 26.15 23.56 -50.85
C ALA A 41 25.50 24.89 -51.29
N ALA A 42 25.40 25.13 -52.61
CA ALA A 42 24.74 26.31 -53.17
C ALA A 42 23.21 26.31 -52.96
N LEU A 43 22.63 25.16 -52.64
CA LEU A 43 21.20 24.96 -52.50
C LEU A 43 20.71 25.19 -51.06
N TYR A 44 21.57 24.87 -50.09
CA TYR A 44 21.35 25.14 -48.67
C TYR A 44 21.49 26.63 -48.27
N SER A 45 21.89 27.49 -49.20
CA SER A 45 21.97 28.94 -49.00
C SER A 45 20.70 29.70 -49.41
N ASN A 46 19.67 29.01 -49.94
CA ASN A 46 18.40 29.62 -50.36
C ASN A 46 17.19 29.07 -49.56
N PRO A 47 16.51 29.89 -48.74
CA PRO A 47 15.38 29.47 -47.90
C PRO A 47 14.18 28.91 -48.67
N VAL A 48 13.93 29.37 -49.89
CA VAL A 48 12.79 28.93 -50.72
C VAL A 48 13.05 27.54 -51.32
N ALA A 49 14.30 27.25 -51.68
CA ALA A 49 14.70 25.95 -52.19
C ALA A 49 14.61 24.85 -51.12
N ILE A 50 14.93 25.22 -49.87
CA ILE A 50 14.81 24.38 -48.68
C ILE A 50 13.35 23.97 -48.45
N ALA A 51 12.40 24.90 -48.50
CA ALA A 51 10.97 24.59 -48.29
C ALA A 51 10.37 23.67 -49.37
N ALA A 52 10.75 23.88 -50.64
CA ALA A 52 10.30 23.03 -51.75
C ALA A 52 10.83 21.58 -51.64
N LEU A 53 12.01 21.40 -51.05
CA LEU A 53 12.66 20.10 -50.86
C LEU A 53 11.96 19.20 -49.83
N TYR A 54 11.50 19.77 -48.72
CA TYR A 54 10.80 19.02 -47.66
C TYR A 54 9.34 18.68 -48.02
N SER A 55 8.88 19.12 -49.19
CA SER A 55 7.56 18.81 -49.74
C SER A 55 7.55 17.54 -50.62
N ASN A 56 8.73 16.99 -50.97
CA ASN A 56 8.85 15.85 -51.89
C ASN A 56 9.45 14.59 -51.20
N PRO A 57 8.66 13.50 -51.03
CA PRO A 57 9.09 12.28 -50.34
C PRO A 57 10.31 11.58 -50.94
N VAL A 58 10.50 11.67 -52.27
CA VAL A 58 11.61 11.00 -52.97
C VAL A 58 12.93 11.73 -52.74
N ALA A 59 12.89 13.07 -52.64
CA ALA A 59 14.07 13.89 -52.35
C ALA A 59 14.55 13.70 -50.90
N ILE A 60 13.60 13.53 -49.97
CA ILE A 60 13.85 13.21 -48.55
C ILE A 60 14.59 11.87 -48.44
N ALA A 61 14.14 10.81 -49.12
CA ALA A 61 14.80 9.51 -49.08
C ALA A 61 16.24 9.52 -49.66
N ALA A 62 16.49 10.33 -50.70
CA ALA A 62 17.82 10.47 -51.31
C ALA A 62 18.80 11.29 -50.45
N LEU A 63 18.30 12.18 -49.58
CA LEU A 63 19.11 13.00 -48.67
C LEU A 63 19.74 12.20 -47.51
N TYR A 64 19.05 11.15 -47.05
CA TYR A 64 19.45 10.35 -45.89
C TYR A 64 20.38 9.17 -46.21
N SER A 65 20.72 8.95 -47.48
CA SER A 65 21.67 7.92 -47.92
C SER A 65 23.11 8.42 -48.04
N ASN A 66 23.39 9.71 -47.79
CA ASN A 66 24.73 10.29 -47.81
C ASN A 66 25.13 10.91 -46.45
N PRO A 67 26.23 10.47 -45.81
CA PRO A 67 26.67 10.96 -44.49
C PRO A 67 27.03 12.46 -44.44
N VAL A 68 27.46 13.04 -45.56
CA VAL A 68 27.93 14.44 -45.61
C VAL A 68 26.75 15.43 -45.59
N THR A 69 25.62 15.08 -46.21
CA THR A 69 24.38 15.89 -46.19
C THR A 69 23.73 15.92 -44.82
N ILE A 70 23.86 14.85 -44.04
CA ILE A 70 23.32 14.74 -42.68
C ILE A 70 23.98 15.77 -41.73
N ALA A 71 25.29 15.95 -41.82
CA ALA A 71 26.01 16.92 -40.98
C ALA A 71 25.65 18.39 -41.29
N ALA A 72 25.40 18.72 -42.56
CA ALA A 72 24.99 20.06 -42.99
C ALA A 72 23.52 20.39 -42.64
N LEU A 73 22.66 19.37 -42.53
CA LEU A 73 21.26 19.48 -42.13
C LEU A 73 21.09 19.91 -40.66
N TYR A 74 21.96 19.39 -39.77
CA TYR A 74 21.89 19.65 -38.33
C TYR A 74 22.49 20.99 -37.89
N SER A 75 23.03 21.78 -38.82
CA SER A 75 23.58 23.11 -38.55
C SER A 75 22.56 24.26 -38.82
N ASN A 76 21.34 23.96 -39.31
CA ASN A 76 20.32 24.98 -39.60
C ASN A 76 18.99 24.74 -38.84
N PRO A 77 18.60 25.64 -37.92
CA PRO A 77 17.38 25.51 -37.11
C PRO A 77 16.05 25.43 -37.88
N LEU A 78 15.95 26.06 -39.06
CA LEU A 78 14.72 26.04 -39.87
C LEU A 78 14.53 24.71 -40.59
N ALA A 79 15.63 24.02 -40.95
CA ALA A 79 15.59 22.70 -41.55
C ALA A 79 15.09 21.63 -40.57
N ILE A 80 15.43 21.78 -39.29
CA ILE A 80 14.99 20.91 -38.19
C ILE A 80 13.46 21.03 -38.01
N ALA A 81 12.89 22.24 -38.00
CA ALA A 81 11.45 22.45 -37.81
C ALA A 81 10.57 21.85 -38.94
N GLY A 82 11.02 21.92 -40.20
CA GLY A 82 10.31 21.32 -41.34
C GLY A 82 10.36 19.78 -41.36
N LEU A 83 11.35 19.19 -40.69
CA LEU A 83 11.57 17.75 -40.62
C LEU A 83 10.56 17.05 -39.69
N TYR A 84 10.19 17.72 -38.60
CA TYR A 84 9.29 17.17 -37.57
C TYR A 84 7.80 17.44 -37.82
N SER A 85 7.46 18.15 -38.88
CA SER A 85 6.08 18.35 -39.34
C SER A 85 5.65 17.29 -40.38
N ASN A 86 6.54 16.36 -40.78
CA ASN A 86 6.25 15.33 -41.77
C ASN A 86 6.44 13.89 -41.20
N PRO A 87 5.37 13.07 -41.13
CA PRO A 87 5.42 11.70 -40.58
C PRO A 87 6.39 10.75 -41.31
N VAL A 88 6.62 10.96 -42.61
CA VAL A 88 7.49 10.09 -43.43
C VAL A 88 8.98 10.33 -43.12
N ALA A 89 9.35 11.58 -42.79
CA ALA A 89 10.71 11.93 -42.39
C ALA A 89 11.10 11.33 -41.02
N ILE A 90 10.13 11.24 -40.10
CA ILE A 90 10.30 10.63 -38.79
C ILE A 90 10.56 9.12 -38.92
N ALA A 91 9.83 8.43 -39.79
CA ALA A 91 10.02 6.99 -40.02
C ALA A 91 11.40 6.67 -40.61
N ALA A 92 11.91 7.51 -41.53
CA ALA A 92 13.22 7.32 -42.13
C ALA A 92 14.39 7.54 -41.14
N LEU A 93 14.24 8.50 -40.21
CA LEU A 93 15.20 8.78 -39.13
C LEU A 93 15.39 7.59 -38.18
N HIS A 94 14.35 6.78 -37.95
CA HIS A 94 14.38 5.65 -37.02
C HIS A 94 15.25 4.48 -37.50
N SER A 95 15.66 4.47 -38.77
CA SER A 95 16.48 3.41 -39.38
C SER A 95 17.99 3.63 -39.27
N ASN A 96 18.47 4.78 -38.78
CA ASN A 96 19.91 5.11 -38.76
C ASN A 96 20.41 5.56 -37.36
N PRO A 97 21.20 4.73 -36.66
CA PRO A 97 21.70 5.01 -35.31
C PRO A 97 22.57 6.27 -35.18
N LEU A 98 23.30 6.68 -36.24
CA LEU A 98 24.16 7.86 -36.21
C LEU A 98 23.36 9.17 -36.28
N ALA A 99 22.20 9.16 -36.93
CA ALA A 99 21.29 10.30 -36.98
C ALA A 99 20.67 10.59 -35.61
N ILE A 100 20.39 9.54 -34.83
CA ILE A 100 19.84 9.61 -33.48
C ILE A 100 20.84 10.24 -32.48
N ALA A 101 22.14 9.92 -32.59
CA ALA A 101 23.17 10.47 -31.70
C ALA A 101 23.43 11.98 -31.90
N GLY A 102 23.39 12.48 -33.14
CA GLY A 102 23.50 13.91 -33.43
C GLY A 102 22.30 14.74 -32.98
N LEU A 103 21.16 14.08 -32.75
CA LEU A 103 19.89 14.69 -32.38
C LEU A 103 19.82 15.07 -30.88
N TYR A 104 20.43 14.25 -30.02
CA TYR A 104 20.41 14.43 -28.57
C TYR A 104 21.54 15.34 -28.03
N SER A 105 22.32 15.94 -28.92
CA SER A 105 23.35 16.93 -28.59
C SER A 105 22.89 18.38 -28.83
N ASN A 106 21.68 18.61 -29.34
CA ASN A 106 21.14 19.95 -29.61
C ASN A 106 19.87 20.27 -28.78
N PRO A 107 19.90 21.29 -27.90
CA PRO A 107 18.76 21.64 -27.03
C PRO A 107 17.46 22.02 -27.75
N VAL A 108 17.54 22.62 -28.94
CA VAL A 108 16.37 23.10 -29.70
C VAL A 108 15.63 21.92 -30.36
N ALA A 109 16.37 20.90 -30.80
CA ALA A 109 15.78 19.68 -31.37
C ALA A 109 15.02 18.86 -30.33
N ILE A 110 15.53 18.83 -29.09
CA ILE A 110 14.93 18.13 -27.95
C ILE A 110 13.58 18.76 -27.57
N ALA A 111 13.46 20.08 -27.54
CA ALA A 111 12.21 20.77 -27.23
C ALA A 111 11.09 20.50 -28.26
N ALA A 112 11.43 20.42 -29.55
CA ALA A 112 10.47 20.11 -30.61
C ALA A 112 9.97 18.65 -30.56
N LEU A 113 10.83 17.71 -30.17
CA LEU A 113 10.51 16.29 -30.01
C LEU A 113 9.44 16.04 -28.93
N TYR A 114 9.49 16.78 -27.82
CA TYR A 114 8.56 16.64 -26.71
C TYR A 114 7.17 17.26 -26.93
N SER A 115 6.96 17.86 -28.10
CA SER A 115 5.65 18.40 -28.51
C SER A 115 4.81 17.38 -29.29
N ASN A 116 5.38 16.21 -29.62
CA ASN A 116 4.74 15.21 -30.49
C ASN A 116 4.63 13.82 -29.80
N PRO A 117 3.41 13.32 -29.55
CA PRO A 117 3.16 12.04 -28.87
C PRO A 117 3.77 10.81 -29.57
N LEU A 118 3.84 10.80 -30.90
CA LEU A 118 4.42 9.68 -31.67
C LEU A 118 5.94 9.61 -31.51
N ALA A 119 6.59 10.76 -31.34
CA ALA A 119 8.03 10.84 -31.15
C ALA A 119 8.45 10.38 -29.74
N ILE A 120 7.60 10.64 -28.74
CA ILE A 120 7.77 10.15 -27.36
C ILE A 120 7.70 8.62 -27.30
N ALA A 121 6.72 7.99 -27.99
CA ALA A 121 6.57 6.54 -28.02
C ALA A 121 7.77 5.81 -28.68
N ALA A 122 8.36 6.40 -29.72
CA ALA A 122 9.56 5.90 -30.38
C ALA A 122 10.82 6.02 -29.50
N LEU A 123 10.86 7.03 -28.62
CA LEU A 123 11.99 7.29 -27.73
C LEU A 123 12.08 6.25 -26.59
N TYR A 124 10.93 5.84 -26.06
CA TYR A 124 10.83 4.79 -25.03
C TYR A 124 11.07 3.37 -25.55
N SER A 125 11.13 3.17 -26.87
CA SER A 125 11.38 1.85 -27.49
C SER A 125 12.84 1.63 -27.91
N ASN A 126 13.73 2.61 -27.70
CA ASN A 126 15.16 2.51 -28.04
C ASN A 126 16.10 2.75 -26.83
N PRO A 127 16.83 1.73 -26.35
CA PRO A 127 17.71 1.83 -25.18
C PRO A 127 18.84 2.86 -25.30
N LEU A 128 19.38 3.09 -26.50
CA LEU A 128 20.45 4.09 -26.72
C LEU A 128 19.92 5.53 -26.62
N ALA A 129 18.66 5.74 -27.01
CA ALA A 129 17.99 7.03 -26.87
C ALA A 129 17.70 7.36 -25.40
N ILE A 130 17.29 6.37 -24.62
CA ILE A 130 17.08 6.50 -23.16
C ILE A 130 18.42 6.82 -22.47
N ALA A 131 19.51 6.11 -22.78
CA ALA A 131 20.82 6.37 -22.18
C ALA A 131 21.36 7.80 -22.47
N ALA A 132 21.15 8.31 -23.70
CA ALA A 132 21.47 9.69 -24.07
C ALA A 132 20.61 10.71 -23.31
N LEU A 133 19.35 10.36 -23.01
CA LEU A 133 18.41 11.21 -22.27
C LEU A 133 18.86 11.45 -20.82
N TYR A 134 19.23 10.37 -20.14
CA TYR A 134 19.62 10.41 -18.72
C TYR A 134 21.03 10.97 -18.50
N SER A 135 21.82 11.11 -19.56
CA SER A 135 23.14 11.74 -19.52
C SER A 135 23.12 13.24 -19.81
N ASN A 136 21.96 13.83 -20.16
CA ASN A 136 21.81 15.26 -20.41
C ASN A 136 20.82 15.92 -19.40
N PRO A 137 21.32 16.69 -18.41
CA PRO A 137 20.51 17.27 -17.34
C PRO A 137 19.40 18.22 -17.82
N VAL A 138 19.63 18.94 -18.92
CA VAL A 138 18.67 19.90 -19.49
C VAL A 138 17.50 19.17 -20.15
N ALA A 139 17.78 18.06 -20.84
CA ALA A 139 16.76 17.22 -21.46
C ALA A 139 15.87 16.55 -20.39
N PHE A 140 16.49 16.07 -19.31
CA PHE A 140 15.79 15.47 -18.17
C PHE A 140 14.85 16.45 -17.47
N ALA A 141 15.30 17.69 -17.24
CA ALA A 141 14.47 18.74 -16.62
C ALA A 141 13.26 19.15 -17.49
N THR A 142 13.43 19.14 -18.82
CA THR A 142 12.37 19.50 -19.78
C THR A 142 11.28 18.44 -19.87
N LEU A 143 11.63 17.15 -19.69
CA LEU A 143 10.68 16.04 -19.64
C LEU A 143 9.73 16.15 -18.42
N TYR A 144 10.30 16.46 -17.25
CA TYR A 144 9.56 16.57 -15.99
C TYR A 144 8.76 17.85 -15.81
N SER A 145 8.92 18.82 -16.71
CA SER A 145 8.18 20.08 -16.70
C SER A 145 7.05 20.11 -17.74
N ASN A 146 6.86 19.05 -18.54
CA ASN A 146 5.80 18.98 -19.55
C ASN A 146 4.55 18.23 -19.02
N PRO A 147 3.41 18.92 -18.82
CA PRO A 147 2.21 18.33 -18.24
C PRO A 147 1.54 17.26 -19.13
N VAL A 148 1.76 17.27 -20.46
CA VAL A 148 1.24 16.23 -21.37
C VAL A 148 2.00 14.91 -21.21
N ALA A 149 3.30 14.98 -20.89
CA ALA A 149 4.12 13.79 -20.61
C ALA A 149 3.78 13.15 -19.25
N ILE A 150 3.26 13.96 -18.30
CA ILE A 150 2.89 13.54 -16.95
C ILE A 150 1.45 12.95 -16.91
N ALA A 151 0.57 13.36 -17.82
CA ALA A 151 -0.87 13.14 -17.71
C ALA A 151 -1.47 11.97 -18.54
N ALA A 152 -0.68 11.15 -19.24
CA ALA A 152 -1.28 10.15 -20.13
C ALA A 152 -1.59 8.80 -19.43
N PRO A 153 -2.75 8.13 -19.69
CA PRO A 153 -3.23 6.89 -19.04
C PRO A 153 -2.38 5.63 -19.33
N TYR A 154 -1.18 5.80 -19.86
CA TYR A 154 -0.33 4.72 -20.33
C TYR A 154 0.53 4.10 -19.23
N ARG A 155 0.54 4.66 -18.00
CA ARG A 155 1.38 4.18 -16.90
C ARG A 155 1.18 2.68 -16.62
N THR A 156 -0.05 2.18 -16.60
CA THR A 156 -0.33 0.78 -16.23
C THR A 156 -0.08 -0.21 -17.38
N VAL A 157 -0.49 0.15 -18.61
CA VAL A 157 -0.32 -0.73 -19.78
C VAL A 157 1.14 -0.77 -20.23
N VAL A 158 1.84 0.38 -20.20
CA VAL A 158 3.25 0.48 -20.58
C VAL A 158 4.16 -0.12 -19.51
N LEU A 159 3.90 0.04 -18.20
CA LEU A 159 4.70 -0.62 -17.17
C LEU A 159 4.58 -2.15 -17.22
N ASN A 160 3.39 -2.69 -17.51
CA ASN A 160 3.20 -4.15 -17.61
C ASN A 160 3.78 -4.74 -18.90
N PHE A 161 3.68 -4.03 -20.04
CA PHE A 161 4.33 -4.46 -21.30
C PHE A 161 5.86 -4.31 -21.23
N LEU A 162 6.36 -3.25 -20.59
CA LEU A 162 7.78 -3.05 -20.36
C LEU A 162 8.33 -4.05 -19.34
N SER A 163 7.61 -4.40 -18.27
CA SER A 163 8.12 -5.36 -17.27
C SER A 163 8.36 -6.74 -17.90
N GLN A 164 7.44 -7.22 -18.73
CA GLN A 164 7.58 -8.53 -19.38
C GLN A 164 8.69 -8.53 -20.45
N ALA A 165 8.68 -7.56 -21.36
CA ALA A 165 9.68 -7.48 -22.44
C ALA A 165 11.09 -7.17 -21.93
N VAL A 166 11.22 -6.40 -20.84
CA VAL A 166 12.50 -6.13 -20.16
C VAL A 166 12.95 -7.35 -19.36
N HIS A 167 12.05 -8.06 -18.67
CA HIS A 167 12.39 -9.30 -17.97
C HIS A 167 12.91 -10.39 -18.93
N ASP A 168 12.25 -10.57 -20.07
CA ASP A 168 12.65 -11.56 -21.09
C ASP A 168 14.02 -11.21 -21.70
N ARG A 169 14.30 -9.93 -21.97
CA ARG A 169 15.59 -9.47 -22.51
C ARG A 169 16.73 -9.43 -21.48
N ILE A 170 16.44 -9.15 -20.21
CA ILE A 170 17.39 -9.24 -19.09
C ILE A 170 17.72 -10.71 -18.77
N THR A 171 16.82 -11.64 -19.10
CA THR A 171 17.06 -13.09 -18.96
C THR A 171 17.82 -13.69 -20.13
N ALA A 172 17.67 -13.11 -21.32
CA ALA A 172 18.48 -13.47 -22.48
C ALA A 172 19.91 -12.87 -22.49
N ALA A 173 20.18 -11.82 -21.72
CA ALA A 173 21.47 -11.14 -21.69
C ALA A 173 22.35 -11.62 -20.52
N ASN A 174 23.62 -11.97 -20.82
CA ASN A 174 24.66 -12.30 -19.83
C ASN A 174 25.13 -11.05 -19.06
N ILE A 175 24.25 -10.42 -18.28
CA ILE A 175 24.55 -9.24 -17.46
C ILE A 175 24.77 -9.64 -16.01
N SER A 176 25.67 -8.94 -15.30
CA SER A 176 25.96 -9.25 -13.91
C SER A 176 24.72 -9.07 -13.00
N PRO A 177 24.59 -9.86 -11.91
CA PRO A 177 23.47 -9.76 -10.98
C PRO A 177 23.23 -8.33 -10.44
N ILE A 178 24.30 -7.58 -10.22
CA ILE A 178 24.26 -6.18 -9.73
C ILE A 178 23.66 -5.25 -10.79
N THR A 179 24.00 -5.45 -12.06
CA THR A 179 23.45 -4.65 -13.16
C THR A 179 21.98 -4.97 -13.38
N ARG A 180 21.60 -6.26 -13.30
CA ARG A 180 20.21 -6.73 -13.32
C ARG A 180 19.39 -6.12 -12.16
N PHE A 181 19.94 -6.09 -10.95
CA PHE A 181 19.33 -5.45 -9.78
C PHE A 181 19.12 -3.94 -9.97
N THR A 182 20.13 -3.25 -10.50
CA THR A 182 20.10 -1.80 -10.72
C THR A 182 19.09 -1.41 -11.80
N ILE A 183 19.04 -2.16 -12.90
CA ILE A 183 18.08 -1.96 -14.00
C ILE A 183 16.65 -2.27 -13.53
N SER A 184 16.42 -3.35 -12.77
CA SER A 184 15.09 -3.63 -12.21
C SER A 184 14.60 -2.49 -11.32
N ARG A 185 15.46 -1.88 -10.49
CA ARG A 185 15.08 -0.73 -9.65
C ARG A 185 14.72 0.53 -10.44
N LEU A 186 15.47 0.80 -11.51
CA LEU A 186 15.29 1.97 -12.39
C LEU A 186 14.10 1.81 -13.35
N VAL A 187 13.86 0.61 -13.88
CA VAL A 187 12.79 0.33 -14.86
C VAL A 187 11.45 0.07 -14.19
N LEU A 188 11.42 -0.62 -13.04
CA LEU A 188 10.16 -0.90 -12.34
C LEU A 188 9.67 0.29 -11.51
N GLY A 189 10.43 1.39 -11.43
CA GLY A 189 10.04 2.54 -10.64
C GLY A 189 9.65 2.13 -9.22
N ILE A 190 10.49 1.34 -8.54
CA ILE A 190 10.29 0.97 -7.13
C ILE A 190 10.60 2.20 -6.25
N MET A 191 9.96 3.33 -6.55
CA MET A 191 9.41 4.18 -5.51
C MET A 191 8.18 3.41 -5.00
N SER A 192 8.40 2.50 -4.07
CA SER A 192 7.33 1.94 -3.26
C SER A 192 6.64 3.13 -2.61
N ASN A 193 5.48 3.54 -3.15
CA ASN A 193 4.62 4.50 -2.47
C ASN A 193 4.05 3.77 -1.26
N LEU A 194 4.82 3.78 -0.18
CA LEU A 194 4.39 3.29 1.12
C LEU A 194 3.12 4.04 1.49
N LEU A 195 2.01 3.32 1.54
CA LEU A 195 0.71 3.91 1.83
C LEU A 195 0.62 4.23 3.32
N PHE A 196 0.15 5.43 3.67
CA PHE A 196 -0.29 5.71 5.04
C PHE A 196 -1.82 5.70 5.09
N ILE A 197 -2.39 4.85 5.95
CA ILE A 197 -3.84 4.77 6.18
C ILE A 197 -4.11 5.34 7.57
N ASP A 198 -4.75 6.51 7.62
CA ASP A 198 -5.08 7.20 8.86
C ASP A 198 -6.28 6.57 9.59
N GLU A 199 -6.43 6.91 10.87
CA GLU A 199 -7.49 6.37 11.74
C GLU A 199 -8.90 6.58 11.16
N LYS A 200 -9.18 7.76 10.59
CA LYS A 200 -10.50 8.07 10.00
C LYS A 200 -10.81 7.15 8.83
N THR A 201 -9.81 6.88 8.00
CA THR A 201 -9.94 5.96 6.87
C THR A 201 -10.18 4.54 7.40
N VAL A 202 -9.43 4.08 8.40
CA VAL A 202 -9.64 2.78 9.06
C VAL A 202 -11.07 2.65 9.59
N GLN A 203 -11.56 3.65 10.35
CA GLN A 203 -12.93 3.66 10.88
C GLN A 203 -13.99 3.55 9.77
N SER A 204 -13.75 4.14 8.60
CA SER A 204 -14.67 4.08 7.47
C SER A 204 -14.66 2.74 6.70
N LEU A 205 -13.63 1.93 6.91
CA LEU A 205 -13.41 0.66 6.19
C LEU A 205 -13.87 -0.54 7.00
N LEU A 206 -13.66 -0.54 8.32
CA LEU A 206 -13.95 -1.68 9.17
C LEU A 206 -15.45 -1.89 9.39
N ASP A 207 -15.98 -3.01 8.89
CA ASP A 207 -17.27 -3.55 9.30
C ASP A 207 -17.10 -4.49 10.50
N ILE A 208 -17.97 -4.36 11.51
CA ILE A 208 -17.84 -5.11 12.77
C ILE A 208 -18.05 -6.62 12.56
N ARG A 209 -19.03 -7.02 11.73
CA ARG A 209 -19.33 -8.44 11.54
C ARG A 209 -18.21 -9.11 10.77
N GLN A 210 -17.77 -8.48 9.68
CA GLN A 210 -16.62 -8.93 8.91
C GLN A 210 -15.36 -9.03 9.79
N LEU A 211 -15.13 -8.05 10.66
CA LEU A 211 -14.02 -8.06 11.60
C LEU A 211 -14.09 -9.29 12.54
N VAL A 212 -15.24 -9.54 13.15
CA VAL A 212 -15.43 -10.70 14.04
C VAL A 212 -15.16 -12.01 13.31
N ASP A 213 -15.63 -12.15 12.07
CA ASP A 213 -15.42 -13.36 11.26
C ASP A 213 -13.93 -13.58 10.92
N ILE A 214 -13.17 -12.51 10.60
CA ILE A 214 -11.73 -12.67 10.33
C ILE A 214 -10.94 -12.97 11.60
N ILE A 215 -11.33 -12.40 12.74
CA ILE A 215 -10.68 -12.64 14.03
C ILE A 215 -10.95 -14.07 14.49
N GLU A 216 -12.17 -14.58 14.30
CA GLU A 216 -12.51 -15.98 14.58
C GLU A 216 -11.60 -16.96 13.82
N ARG A 217 -11.44 -16.75 12.50
CA ARG A 217 -10.54 -17.57 11.68
C ARG A 217 -9.08 -17.45 12.13
N ALA A 218 -8.62 -16.25 12.46
CA ALA A 218 -7.26 -16.01 12.92
C ALA A 218 -6.96 -16.75 14.23
N LEU A 219 -7.87 -16.66 15.22
CA LEU A 219 -7.76 -17.35 16.50
C LEU A 219 -7.74 -18.86 16.30
N ILE A 220 -8.64 -19.40 15.48
CA ILE A 220 -8.65 -20.83 15.10
C ILE A 220 -7.30 -21.23 14.54
N ASN A 221 -6.83 -20.54 13.49
CA ASN A 221 -5.61 -20.92 12.78
C ASN A 221 -4.39 -20.89 13.70
N PHE A 222 -4.32 -19.89 14.60
CA PHE A 222 -3.25 -19.78 15.60
C PHE A 222 -3.25 -20.99 16.54
N SER A 223 -4.38 -21.28 17.18
CA SER A 223 -4.45 -22.33 18.21
C SER A 223 -4.35 -23.75 17.66
N ILE A 224 -4.82 -24.02 16.45
CA ILE A 224 -4.61 -25.32 15.80
C ILE A 224 -3.18 -25.49 15.27
N LYS A 225 -2.34 -24.45 15.40
CA LYS A 225 -0.96 -24.41 14.92
C LYS A 225 -0.87 -24.74 13.44
N ALA A 226 -1.70 -24.07 12.62
CA ALA A 226 -1.58 -24.22 11.19
C ALA A 226 -0.13 -23.95 10.77
N GLU A 227 0.48 -24.85 9.98
CA GLU A 227 1.90 -24.77 9.56
C GLU A 227 2.24 -23.46 8.82
N THR A 228 1.20 -22.71 8.45
CA THR A 228 1.20 -21.46 7.72
C THR A 228 1.28 -20.21 8.60
N ILE A 229 1.35 -20.36 9.93
CA ILE A 229 1.45 -19.24 10.87
C ILE A 229 2.82 -19.24 11.56
N ALA A 230 3.46 -18.07 11.54
CA ALA A 230 4.62 -17.78 12.36
C ALA A 230 4.35 -16.52 13.19
N GLN A 231 4.15 -16.73 14.50
CA GLN A 231 4.00 -15.66 15.48
C GLN A 231 4.88 -15.99 16.70
N PRO A 232 5.98 -15.27 16.93
CA PRO A 232 6.70 -15.37 18.19
C PRO A 232 5.90 -14.67 19.31
N ILE A 233 6.25 -14.97 20.57
CA ILE A 233 5.82 -14.13 21.69
C ILE A 233 6.25 -12.68 21.45
N ARG A 234 5.40 -11.73 21.82
CA ARG A 234 5.69 -10.31 21.61
C ARG A 234 6.96 -9.90 22.36
N THR A 235 7.74 -9.03 21.75
CA THR A 235 8.92 -8.44 22.40
C THR A 235 8.49 -7.18 23.15
N VAL A 236 8.86 -7.09 24.43
CA VAL A 236 8.56 -5.93 25.29
C VAL A 236 9.84 -5.17 25.60
N VAL A 237 9.86 -3.88 25.29
CA VAL A 237 10.89 -2.95 25.75
C VAL A 237 10.30 -2.14 26.91
N ASN A 238 10.83 -2.36 28.10
CA ASN A 238 10.42 -1.62 29.30
C ASN A 238 11.05 -0.22 29.28
N ILE A 239 10.25 0.79 29.64
CA ILE A 239 10.68 2.19 29.76
C ILE A 239 10.44 2.63 31.22
N PRO A 240 11.35 2.29 32.16
CA PRO A 240 11.12 2.47 33.59
C PRO A 240 10.86 3.92 34.00
N SER A 241 11.52 4.88 33.35
CA SER A 241 11.39 6.31 33.64
C SER A 241 9.98 6.86 33.43
N GLN A 242 9.15 6.19 32.62
CA GLN A 242 7.77 6.59 32.33
C GLN A 242 6.73 5.58 32.87
N SER A 243 7.20 4.49 33.50
CA SER A 243 6.39 3.32 33.81
C SER A 243 5.62 2.84 32.57
N ALA A 244 6.29 2.82 31.42
CA ALA A 244 5.71 2.57 30.11
C ALA A 244 6.35 1.36 29.43
N HIS A 245 5.69 0.86 28.39
CA HIS A 245 6.13 -0.30 27.62
C HIS A 245 6.01 -0.02 26.12
N PHE A 246 6.98 -0.49 25.35
CA PHE A 246 6.89 -0.59 23.90
C PHE A 246 6.79 -2.07 23.50
N PHE A 247 5.82 -2.39 22.67
CA PHE A 247 5.52 -3.74 22.21
C PHE A 247 5.79 -3.85 20.72
N ASN A 248 6.51 -4.91 20.33
CA ASN A 248 6.66 -5.34 18.95
C ASN A 248 5.95 -6.69 18.78
N MET A 249 4.95 -6.72 17.91
CA MET A 249 4.04 -7.85 17.70
C MET A 249 4.04 -8.27 16.23
N PRO A 250 5.08 -9.01 15.77
CA PRO A 250 5.16 -9.50 14.39
C PRO A 250 4.33 -10.77 14.18
N CYS A 251 3.72 -10.89 13.02
CA CYS A 251 3.02 -12.10 12.59
C CYS A 251 3.12 -12.30 11.07
N TYR A 252 3.28 -13.56 10.68
CA TYR A 252 3.04 -14.05 9.34
C TYR A 252 1.90 -15.08 9.37
N SER A 253 0.90 -14.89 8.52
CA SER A 253 -0.13 -15.87 8.17
C SER A 253 -0.18 -16.03 6.65
N GLN A 254 0.23 -17.19 6.14
CA GLN A 254 0.20 -17.47 4.70
C GLN A 254 -1.23 -17.56 4.18
N GLN A 255 -2.14 -18.19 4.93
CA GLN A 255 -3.54 -18.39 4.51
C GLN A 255 -4.29 -17.06 4.37
N ASP A 256 -3.99 -16.11 5.25
CA ASP A 256 -4.56 -14.76 5.20
C ASP A 256 -3.72 -13.80 4.34
N ASN A 257 -2.63 -14.27 3.70
CA ASN A 257 -1.68 -13.44 2.97
C ASN A 257 -1.21 -12.23 3.79
N ALA A 258 -1.00 -12.39 5.09
CA ALA A 258 -0.71 -11.30 6.01
C ALA A 258 0.71 -11.43 6.57
N LEU A 259 1.58 -10.46 6.27
CA LEU A 259 2.88 -10.28 6.92
C LEU A 259 2.89 -8.88 7.52
N ALA A 260 2.81 -8.78 8.84
CA ALA A 260 2.70 -7.50 9.50
C ALA A 260 3.46 -7.48 10.83
N THR A 261 3.77 -6.28 11.31
CA THR A 261 4.11 -6.07 12.72
C THR A 261 3.36 -4.87 13.27
N LYS A 262 2.74 -5.04 14.44
CA LYS A 262 2.24 -3.92 15.23
C LYS A 262 3.32 -3.44 16.17
N LEU A 263 3.54 -2.13 16.15
CA LEU A 263 4.35 -1.42 17.14
C LEU A 263 3.40 -0.62 18.02
N ALA A 264 3.39 -0.90 19.32
CA ALA A 264 2.47 -0.25 20.26
C ALA A 264 3.21 0.30 21.48
N CYS A 265 2.80 1.48 21.93
CA CYS A 265 3.28 2.16 23.12
C CYS A 265 2.17 2.18 24.16
N LEU A 266 2.40 1.61 25.35
CA LEU A 266 1.52 1.73 26.51
C LEU A 266 2.15 2.69 27.52
N PHE A 267 1.56 3.88 27.64
CA PHE A 267 2.01 4.95 28.54
C PHE A 267 0.89 5.28 29.53
N PRO A 268 0.84 4.62 30.70
CA PRO A 268 -0.25 4.76 31.66
C PRO A 268 -0.48 6.19 32.17
N ASN A 269 0.54 7.05 32.10
CA ASN A 269 0.48 8.44 32.56
C ASN A 269 0.04 9.46 31.50
N ASN A 270 -0.24 9.03 30.26
CA ASN A 270 -0.63 9.94 29.16
C ASN A 270 -1.91 10.73 29.42
N TYR A 271 -2.79 10.26 30.31
CA TYR A 271 -3.98 11.01 30.73
C TYR A 271 -3.63 12.38 31.34
N LYS A 272 -2.44 12.54 31.93
CA LYS A 272 -1.94 13.83 32.47
C LYS A 272 -1.65 14.84 31.36
N LEU A 273 -1.45 14.36 30.13
CA LEU A 273 -1.16 15.15 28.93
C LEU A 273 -2.37 15.22 27.99
N ALA A 274 -3.53 14.72 28.40
CA ALA A 274 -4.71 14.55 27.55
C ALA A 274 -4.45 13.71 26.27
N LEU A 275 -3.49 12.77 26.34
CA LEU A 275 -3.21 11.81 25.28
C LEU A 275 -3.80 10.42 25.61
N PRO A 276 -4.14 9.62 24.59
CA PRO A 276 -4.43 8.19 24.74
C PRO A 276 -3.34 7.43 25.49
N THR A 277 -3.75 6.43 26.27
CA THR A 277 -2.82 5.53 27.00
C THR A 277 -2.07 4.59 26.06
N ILE A 278 -2.68 4.22 24.93
CA ILE A 278 -2.10 3.36 23.91
C ILE A 278 -1.96 4.17 22.63
N HIS A 279 -0.82 4.03 21.97
CA HIS A 279 -0.58 4.50 20.61
C HIS A 279 0.02 3.36 19.79
N ALA A 280 -0.48 3.09 18.60
CA ALA A 280 -0.01 1.98 17.79
C ALA A 280 -0.03 2.28 16.28
N VAL A 281 0.90 1.65 15.58
CA VAL A 281 0.90 1.55 14.12
C VAL A 281 1.14 0.11 13.70
N ILE A 282 0.57 -0.29 12.56
CA ILE A 282 0.86 -1.57 11.92
C ILE A 282 1.61 -1.32 10.62
N LEU A 283 2.76 -1.97 10.46
CA LEU A 283 3.45 -2.06 9.19
C LEU A 283 3.03 -3.34 8.48
N LEU A 284 2.47 -3.22 7.28
CA LEU A 284 2.10 -4.33 6.41
C LEU A 284 3.12 -4.50 5.30
N PHE A 285 3.48 -5.74 5.01
CA PHE A 285 4.45 -6.11 3.99
C PHE A 285 3.82 -7.09 2.99
N ASP A 286 4.33 -7.07 1.77
CA ASP A 286 4.03 -8.11 0.79
C ASP A 286 4.67 -9.43 1.21
N CYS A 287 3.87 -10.49 1.35
CA CYS A 287 4.34 -11.80 1.84
C CYS A 287 5.37 -12.47 0.93
N ASN A 288 5.41 -12.12 -0.37
CA ASN A 288 6.28 -12.78 -1.35
C ASN A 288 7.64 -12.07 -1.48
N THR A 289 7.64 -10.74 -1.34
CA THR A 289 8.80 -9.88 -1.64
C THR A 289 9.36 -9.17 -0.42
N GLY A 290 8.60 -9.10 0.68
CA GLY A 290 8.95 -8.32 1.87
C GLY A 290 8.89 -6.80 1.65
N VAL A 291 8.39 -6.34 0.50
CA VAL A 291 8.27 -4.90 0.22
C VAL A 291 7.20 -4.31 1.14
N PRO A 292 7.49 -3.21 1.87
CA PRO A 292 6.50 -2.51 2.67
C PRO A 292 5.33 -2.00 1.80
N GLN A 293 4.11 -2.33 2.19
CA GLN A 293 2.88 -1.97 1.48
C GLN A 293 2.18 -0.78 2.15
N ALA A 294 2.01 -0.81 3.47
CA ALA A 294 1.32 0.24 4.21
C ALA A 294 1.84 0.43 5.64
N ILE A 295 1.70 1.65 6.15
CA ILE A 295 1.66 2.00 7.57
C ILE A 295 0.21 2.35 7.88
N ILE A 296 -0.38 1.66 8.85
CA ILE A 296 -1.79 1.80 9.21
C ILE A 296 -1.86 2.28 10.66
N ASP A 297 -2.63 3.34 10.91
CA ASP A 297 -2.98 3.75 12.27
C ASP A 297 -3.69 2.59 12.99
N ALA A 298 -3.24 2.25 14.19
CA ALA A 298 -3.69 1.04 14.86
C ALA A 298 -4.32 1.27 16.23
N ASP A 299 -4.66 2.52 16.59
CA ASP A 299 -5.37 2.83 17.83
C ASP A 299 -6.77 2.23 17.74
N TYR A 300 -7.55 2.63 16.74
CA TYR A 300 -8.88 2.08 16.49
C TYR A 300 -8.86 0.59 16.12
N VAL A 301 -7.82 0.12 15.40
CA VAL A 301 -7.66 -1.33 15.10
C VAL A 301 -7.53 -2.11 16.41
N THR A 302 -6.69 -1.66 17.34
CA THR A 302 -6.46 -2.32 18.63
C THR A 302 -7.72 -2.33 19.49
N GLU A 303 -8.53 -1.28 19.44
CA GLU A 303 -9.82 -1.23 20.12
C GLU A 303 -10.80 -2.27 19.58
N MET A 304 -10.99 -2.28 18.26
CA MET A 304 -12.02 -3.10 17.63
C MET A 304 -11.65 -4.58 17.55
N ARG A 305 -10.38 -4.91 17.26
CA ARG A 305 -9.93 -6.31 17.15
C ARG A 305 -9.95 -7.02 18.50
N THR A 306 -9.60 -6.32 19.58
CA THR A 306 -9.68 -6.87 20.95
C THR A 306 -11.13 -7.15 21.34
N ALA A 307 -12.04 -6.21 21.06
CA ALA A 307 -13.48 -6.42 21.28
C ALA A 307 -14.05 -7.56 20.41
N ALA A 308 -13.58 -7.70 19.18
CA ALA A 308 -13.93 -8.80 18.30
C ALA A 308 -13.46 -10.16 18.84
N ALA A 309 -12.25 -10.25 19.40
CA ALA A 309 -11.77 -11.47 20.04
C ALA A 309 -12.65 -11.87 21.24
N SER A 310 -13.06 -10.92 22.08
CA SER A 310 -14.02 -11.16 23.17
C SER A 310 -15.40 -11.60 22.65
N ALA A 311 -15.86 -11.02 21.54
CA ALA A 311 -17.11 -11.44 20.92
C ALA A 311 -17.04 -12.88 20.39
N VAL A 312 -15.92 -13.26 19.76
CA VAL A 312 -15.64 -14.66 19.38
C VAL A 312 -15.68 -15.55 20.61
N ALA A 313 -14.97 -15.20 21.68
CA ALA A 313 -15.01 -15.98 22.92
C ALA A 313 -16.44 -16.14 23.46
N THR A 314 -17.20 -15.04 23.50
CA THR A 314 -18.59 -15.06 23.96
C THR A 314 -19.48 -15.97 23.11
N LYS A 315 -19.28 -16.07 21.79
CA LYS A 315 -20.06 -16.99 20.91
C LYS A 315 -19.97 -18.44 21.35
N TYR A 316 -18.82 -18.86 21.91
CA TYR A 316 -18.54 -20.26 22.24
C TYR A 316 -18.60 -20.58 23.73
N LEU A 317 -18.52 -19.56 24.59
CA LEU A 317 -18.36 -19.74 26.04
C LEU A 317 -19.60 -19.35 26.84
N VAL A 318 -20.55 -18.64 26.23
CA VAL A 318 -21.81 -18.30 26.88
C VAL A 318 -22.82 -19.46 26.79
N ASN A 319 -23.68 -19.58 27.79
CA ASN A 319 -24.83 -20.48 27.75
C ASN A 319 -25.96 -19.93 26.86
N ASP A 320 -26.94 -20.78 26.53
CA ASP A 320 -28.08 -20.41 25.66
C ASP A 320 -28.95 -19.27 26.21
N ASN A 321 -28.88 -18.98 27.52
CA ASN A 321 -29.68 -17.98 28.21
C ASN A 321 -28.88 -16.69 28.47
N CYS A 322 -28.37 -16.07 27.40
CA CYS A 322 -27.59 -14.85 27.46
C CYS A 322 -28.47 -13.59 27.27
N ASN A 323 -28.79 -12.90 28.36
CA ASN A 323 -29.73 -11.76 28.36
C ASN A 323 -29.11 -10.46 28.89
N ILE A 324 -28.22 -10.56 29.87
CA ILE A 324 -27.66 -9.41 30.59
C ILE A 324 -26.18 -9.26 30.30
N LEU A 325 -25.80 -8.15 29.65
CA LEU A 325 -24.41 -7.73 29.45
C LEU A 325 -24.01 -6.72 30.52
N CYS A 326 -22.85 -6.93 31.15
CA CYS A 326 -22.24 -5.98 32.07
C CYS A 326 -20.87 -5.53 31.57
N ILE A 327 -20.70 -4.21 31.37
CA ILE A 327 -19.42 -3.59 31.01
C ILE A 327 -18.81 -2.94 32.26
N ILE A 328 -17.65 -3.42 32.69
CA ILE A 328 -16.88 -2.84 33.78
C ILE A 328 -15.72 -2.03 33.19
N GLY A 329 -15.79 -0.71 33.38
CA GLY A 329 -14.90 0.27 32.77
C GLY A 329 -15.65 1.29 31.91
N SER A 330 -14.94 2.34 31.50
CA SER A 330 -15.49 3.39 30.62
C SER A 330 -14.44 3.98 29.69
N GLY A 331 -13.38 3.20 29.40
CA GLY A 331 -12.29 3.59 28.52
C GLY A 331 -12.55 3.23 27.05
N ALA A 332 -11.49 3.26 26.25
CA ALA A 332 -11.52 2.87 24.83
C ALA A 332 -12.05 1.45 24.62
N GLN A 333 -11.53 0.46 25.37
CA GLN A 333 -11.99 -0.93 25.29
C GLN A 333 -13.45 -1.09 25.75
N ALA A 334 -13.88 -0.40 26.83
CA ALA A 334 -15.29 -0.41 27.22
C ALA A 334 -16.22 0.05 26.09
N ARG A 335 -15.79 1.06 25.30
CA ARG A 335 -16.52 1.54 24.12
C ARG A 335 -16.55 0.51 23.01
N SER A 336 -15.41 -0.04 22.60
CA SER A 336 -15.37 -1.02 21.50
C SER A 336 -16.10 -2.30 21.87
N HIS A 337 -15.92 -2.84 23.09
CA HIS A 337 -16.66 -4.00 23.58
C HIS A 337 -18.17 -3.75 23.55
N LEU A 338 -18.64 -2.60 24.01
CA LEU A 338 -20.07 -2.28 23.95
C LEU A 338 -20.60 -2.23 22.50
N LEU A 339 -19.84 -1.63 21.58
CA LEU A 339 -20.23 -1.54 20.17
C LEU A 339 -20.26 -2.93 19.49
N VAL A 340 -19.22 -3.74 19.69
CA VAL A 340 -19.10 -5.07 19.08
C VAL A 340 -20.12 -6.03 19.68
N MET A 341 -20.25 -6.10 21.01
CA MET A 341 -21.20 -6.99 21.66
C MET A 341 -22.64 -6.72 21.23
N LYS A 342 -23.04 -5.44 21.11
CA LYS A 342 -24.37 -5.06 20.58
C LYS A 342 -24.57 -5.41 19.11
N ALA A 343 -23.50 -5.42 18.32
CA ALA A 343 -23.58 -5.77 16.91
C ALA A 343 -23.77 -7.29 16.71
N ILE A 344 -23.17 -8.10 17.59
CA ILE A 344 -23.14 -9.56 17.45
C ILE A 344 -24.28 -10.25 18.23
N PHE A 345 -24.64 -9.74 19.40
CA PHE A 345 -25.61 -10.35 20.30
C PHE A 345 -26.83 -9.44 20.55
N GLN A 346 -27.90 -10.02 21.09
CA GLN A 346 -29.10 -9.29 21.52
C GLN A 346 -29.25 -9.45 23.03
N PHE A 347 -28.99 -8.39 23.76
CA PHE A 347 -29.16 -8.35 25.22
C PHE A 347 -30.45 -7.60 25.56
N SER A 348 -31.22 -8.14 26.51
CA SER A 348 -32.41 -7.45 27.04
C SER A 348 -32.05 -6.35 28.02
N GLU A 349 -30.89 -6.47 28.67
CA GLU A 349 -30.35 -5.47 29.58
C GLU A 349 -28.85 -5.26 29.35
N ILE A 350 -28.41 -4.01 29.36
CA ILE A 350 -27.01 -3.63 29.33
C ILE A 350 -26.72 -2.80 30.57
N ARG A 351 -25.65 -3.17 31.29
CA ARG A 351 -25.18 -2.51 32.50
C ARG A 351 -23.81 -1.93 32.28
N ILE A 352 -23.56 -0.77 32.85
CA ILE A 352 -22.23 -0.14 32.83
C ILE A 352 -21.87 0.29 34.25
N CYS A 353 -20.69 -0.12 34.70
CA CYS A 353 -20.10 0.35 35.95
C CYS A 353 -18.69 0.87 35.68
N SER A 354 -18.37 2.05 36.19
CA SER A 354 -17.04 2.63 36.13
C SER A 354 -16.77 3.41 37.40
N ARG A 355 -15.48 3.55 37.76
CA ARG A 355 -15.04 4.38 38.90
C ARG A 355 -15.60 5.80 38.82
N SER A 356 -15.83 6.32 37.61
CA SER A 356 -16.48 7.61 37.38
C SER A 356 -17.85 7.38 36.74
N LYS A 357 -18.91 7.64 37.51
CA LYS A 357 -20.30 7.58 37.05
C LYS A 357 -20.54 8.43 35.80
N SER A 358 -20.03 9.66 35.79
CA SER A 358 -20.16 10.56 34.64
C SER A 358 -19.50 10.02 33.37
N ASN A 359 -18.39 9.27 33.49
CA ASN A 359 -17.78 8.60 32.34
C ASN A 359 -18.62 7.42 31.83
N ALA A 360 -19.27 6.67 32.74
CA ALA A 360 -20.20 5.60 32.35
C ALA A 360 -21.44 6.15 31.64
N GLU A 361 -22.04 7.22 32.17
CA GLU A 361 -23.15 7.95 31.53
C GLU A 361 -22.75 8.49 30.15
N ARG A 362 -21.55 9.08 30.04
CA ARG A 362 -21.01 9.55 28.77
C ARG A 362 -20.82 8.41 27.78
N LEU A 363 -20.29 7.26 28.21
CA LEU A 363 -20.12 6.09 27.35
C LEU A 363 -21.48 5.63 26.78
N ALA A 364 -22.49 5.49 27.62
CA ALA A 364 -23.85 5.13 27.20
C ALA A 364 -24.40 6.12 26.17
N LYS A 365 -24.26 7.43 26.44
CA LYS A 365 -24.69 8.50 25.54
C LYS A 365 -23.95 8.48 24.19
N ASP A 366 -22.62 8.44 24.21
CA ASP A 366 -21.78 8.53 23.02
C ASP A 366 -21.93 7.30 22.10
N THR A 367 -22.40 6.17 22.64
CA THR A 367 -22.66 4.93 21.87
C THR A 367 -24.14 4.72 21.56
N ASN A 368 -25.00 5.70 21.91
CA ASN A 368 -26.45 5.61 21.80
C ASN A 368 -26.98 4.28 22.37
N THR A 369 -26.58 3.98 23.60
CA THR A 369 -26.94 2.75 24.32
C THR A 369 -27.84 3.08 25.49
N HIS A 370 -29.00 2.42 25.54
CA HIS A 370 -29.82 2.39 26.74
C HIS A 370 -29.20 1.39 27.73
N ALA A 371 -28.48 1.91 28.72
CA ALA A 371 -27.82 1.10 29.73
C ALA A 371 -28.18 1.56 31.15
N VAL A 372 -28.27 0.62 32.08
CA VAL A 372 -28.40 0.89 33.50
C VAL A 372 -27.00 1.19 34.07
N ILE A 373 -26.85 2.37 34.69
CA ILE A 373 -25.58 2.78 35.27
C ILE A 373 -25.54 2.39 36.74
N TYR A 374 -24.57 1.56 37.10
CA TYR A 374 -24.34 1.12 38.46
C TYR A 374 -23.18 1.88 39.11
N ASP A 375 -23.31 2.14 40.41
CA ASP A 375 -22.31 2.87 41.20
C ASP A 375 -21.23 1.95 41.81
N CYS A 376 -21.47 0.64 41.87
CA CYS A 376 -20.49 -0.34 42.34
C CYS A 376 -20.48 -1.61 41.47
N VAL A 377 -19.31 -2.28 41.41
CA VAL A 377 -19.10 -3.45 40.54
C VAL A 377 -19.94 -4.64 41.01
N GLN A 378 -20.04 -4.86 42.32
CA GLN A 378 -20.80 -5.96 42.90
C GLN A 378 -22.25 -5.98 42.42
N ASP A 379 -22.96 -4.85 42.50
CA ASP A 379 -24.35 -4.75 42.07
C ASP A 379 -24.48 -4.88 40.53
N ALA A 380 -23.48 -4.39 39.79
CA ALA A 380 -23.50 -4.42 38.32
C ALA A 380 -23.37 -5.85 37.77
N VAL A 381 -22.51 -6.68 38.38
CA VAL A 381 -22.23 -8.05 37.92
C VAL A 381 -23.24 -9.07 38.43
N GLN A 382 -24.02 -8.74 39.46
CA GLN A 382 -25.01 -9.65 40.02
C GLN A 382 -26.01 -10.10 38.96
N ASP A 383 -26.20 -11.41 38.80
CA ASP A 383 -27.09 -12.02 37.79
C ASP A 383 -26.72 -11.73 36.32
N ALA A 384 -25.58 -11.08 36.04
CA ALA A 384 -25.12 -10.85 34.67
C ALA A 384 -24.70 -12.17 33.99
N ASP A 385 -25.04 -12.31 32.71
CA ASP A 385 -24.71 -13.50 31.91
C ASP A 385 -23.36 -13.36 31.24
N VAL A 386 -23.06 -12.15 30.75
CA VAL A 386 -21.78 -11.80 30.12
C VAL A 386 -21.21 -10.57 30.81
N ILE A 387 -19.96 -10.65 31.25
CA ILE A 387 -19.24 -9.56 31.92
C ILE A 387 -17.99 -9.25 31.10
N CYS A 388 -17.75 -7.99 30.76
CA CYS A 388 -16.49 -7.55 30.15
C CYS A 388 -15.75 -6.62 31.11
N THR A 389 -14.57 -7.02 31.57
CA THR A 389 -13.69 -6.16 32.37
C THR A 389 -12.67 -5.49 31.45
N THR A 390 -12.69 -4.16 31.45
CA THR A 390 -11.93 -3.32 30.48
C THR A 390 -11.23 -2.16 31.21
N THR A 391 -10.72 -2.44 32.40
CA THR A 391 -10.10 -1.48 33.31
C THR A 391 -8.57 -1.58 33.27
N ASN A 392 -7.89 -0.77 34.08
CA ASN A 392 -6.44 -0.83 34.22
C ASN A 392 -6.09 -0.86 35.72
N THR A 393 -6.82 -1.69 36.48
CA THR A 393 -6.62 -1.86 37.91
C THR A 393 -5.34 -2.64 38.18
N VAL A 394 -4.86 -2.54 39.42
CA VAL A 394 -3.74 -3.34 39.92
C VAL A 394 -4.28 -4.50 40.77
N ASP A 395 -5.28 -4.19 41.59
CA ASP A 395 -5.96 -5.14 42.45
C ASP A 395 -7.30 -5.61 41.85
N PRO A 396 -7.75 -6.83 42.19
CA PRO A 396 -9.03 -7.38 41.74
C PRO A 396 -10.22 -6.48 42.06
N ILE A 397 -11.14 -6.38 41.09
CA ILE A 397 -12.41 -5.65 41.22
C ILE A 397 -13.63 -6.52 40.95
N VAL A 398 -13.45 -7.73 40.41
CA VAL A 398 -14.51 -8.74 40.22
C VAL A 398 -14.17 -9.95 41.09
N PHE A 399 -15.15 -10.42 41.87
CA PHE A 399 -14.97 -11.49 42.85
C PHE A 399 -15.95 -12.62 42.64
N GLU A 400 -15.50 -13.88 42.77
CA GLU A 400 -16.29 -15.10 42.54
C GLU A 400 -17.68 -15.06 43.18
N LYS A 401 -17.75 -14.69 44.46
CA LYS A 401 -18.99 -14.65 45.25
C LYS A 401 -20.10 -13.73 44.71
N TRP A 402 -19.77 -12.86 43.75
CA TRP A 402 -20.73 -11.96 43.10
C TRP A 402 -21.27 -12.53 41.78
N ILE A 403 -20.59 -13.54 41.24
CA ILE A 403 -20.81 -14.03 39.89
C ILE A 403 -21.90 -15.09 39.89
N LYS A 404 -22.84 -14.92 38.96
CA LYS A 404 -23.87 -15.91 38.66
C LYS A 404 -23.20 -17.20 38.16
N GLN A 405 -23.64 -18.35 38.65
CA GLN A 405 -23.20 -19.64 38.15
C GLN A 405 -23.48 -19.75 36.64
N GLY A 406 -22.46 -20.13 35.86
CA GLY A 406 -22.58 -20.24 34.40
C GLY A 406 -22.46 -18.91 33.65
N ALA A 407 -22.05 -17.83 34.32
CA ALA A 407 -21.71 -16.57 33.66
C ALA A 407 -20.40 -16.70 32.87
N HIS A 408 -20.31 -15.93 31.79
CA HIS A 408 -19.11 -15.79 30.98
C HIS A 408 -18.45 -14.43 31.22
N ILE A 409 -17.16 -14.43 31.53
CA ILE A 409 -16.36 -13.23 31.75
C ILE A 409 -15.33 -13.08 30.63
N ASN A 410 -15.25 -11.91 30.02
CA ASN A 410 -14.15 -11.49 29.15
C ASN A 410 -13.21 -10.58 29.96
N ALA A 411 -12.03 -11.08 30.32
CA ALA A 411 -10.97 -10.36 31.02
C ALA A 411 -10.01 -9.74 29.98
N VAL A 412 -9.86 -8.41 29.99
CA VAL A 412 -9.15 -7.68 28.91
C VAL A 412 -8.11 -6.70 29.44
N GLY A 413 -8.33 -6.14 30.62
CA GLY A 413 -7.57 -5.01 31.14
C GLY A 413 -6.19 -5.37 31.72
N ALA A 414 -6.04 -6.58 32.24
CA ALA A 414 -4.87 -7.01 33.02
C ALA A 414 -3.72 -7.58 32.16
N CYS A 415 -3.28 -6.84 31.13
CA CYS A 415 -2.30 -7.34 30.16
C CYS A 415 -0.82 -7.27 30.62
N THR A 416 -0.57 -7.23 31.94
CA THR A 416 0.79 -7.22 32.50
C THR A 416 0.87 -8.12 33.75
N PRO A 417 2.02 -8.74 34.06
CA PRO A 417 2.10 -9.72 35.15
C PRO A 417 1.78 -9.19 36.55
N GLN A 418 1.79 -7.87 36.73
CA GLN A 418 1.57 -7.20 38.02
C GLN A 418 0.14 -6.67 38.21
N ARG A 419 -0.73 -6.78 37.19
CA ARG A 419 -2.09 -6.20 37.20
C ARG A 419 -3.14 -7.30 37.15
N ARG A 420 -4.28 -7.03 37.79
CA ARG A 420 -5.43 -7.94 37.84
C ARG A 420 -6.75 -7.19 37.84
N GLU A 421 -7.74 -7.80 37.22
CA GLU A 421 -9.15 -7.40 37.34
C GLU A 421 -9.97 -8.41 38.13
N ILE A 422 -9.54 -9.68 38.14
CA ILE A 422 -10.29 -10.82 38.65
C ILE A 422 -9.60 -11.38 39.89
N ASP A 423 -10.40 -11.78 40.87
CA ASP A 423 -9.88 -12.37 42.09
C ASP A 423 -9.38 -13.81 41.86
N GLY A 424 -8.49 -14.27 42.74
CA GLY A 424 -7.86 -15.57 42.55
C GLY A 424 -8.81 -16.76 42.75
N GLU A 425 -9.89 -16.60 43.53
CA GLU A 425 -10.87 -17.68 43.74
C GLU A 425 -11.60 -17.96 42.43
N LEU A 426 -12.12 -16.91 41.77
CA LEU A 426 -12.78 -17.03 40.47
C LEU A 426 -11.86 -17.62 39.41
N MET A 427 -10.61 -17.15 39.32
CA MET A 427 -9.64 -17.68 38.34
C MET A 427 -9.29 -19.16 38.56
N ARG A 428 -9.40 -19.69 39.79
CA ARG A 428 -9.11 -21.11 40.08
C ARG A 428 -10.30 -22.03 39.93
N ASN A 429 -11.52 -21.50 40.11
CA ASN A 429 -12.75 -22.28 40.12
C ASN A 429 -13.51 -22.23 38.78
N ALA A 430 -13.26 -21.20 37.96
CA ALA A 430 -13.82 -21.10 36.61
C ALA A 430 -13.05 -21.95 35.58
N VAL A 431 -13.70 -22.22 34.45
CA VAL A 431 -13.01 -22.72 33.24
C VAL A 431 -12.30 -21.53 32.59
N VAL A 432 -10.97 -21.53 32.61
CA VAL A 432 -10.13 -20.45 32.09
C VAL A 432 -9.71 -20.76 30.65
N VAL A 433 -10.16 -19.92 29.73
CA VAL A 433 -9.82 -19.94 28.32
C VAL A 433 -8.94 -18.73 28.02
N ALA A 434 -7.88 -18.89 27.24
CA ALA A 434 -7.05 -17.76 26.82
C ALA A 434 -7.03 -17.62 25.30
N ASP A 435 -6.53 -16.50 24.80
CA ASP A 435 -6.13 -16.37 23.40
C ASP A 435 -4.87 -17.22 23.09
N SER A 436 -3.87 -17.19 23.96
CA SER A 436 -2.67 -18.02 23.92
C SER A 436 -2.26 -18.47 25.31
N ARG A 437 -2.05 -19.77 25.50
CA ARG A 437 -1.50 -20.33 26.75
C ARG A 437 -0.10 -19.79 27.06
N GLU A 438 0.70 -19.55 26.01
CA GLU A 438 2.07 -19.06 26.18
C GLU A 438 2.05 -17.61 26.67
N SER A 439 1.29 -16.72 26.02
CA SER A 439 1.14 -15.34 26.45
C SER A 439 0.53 -15.24 27.85
N ALA A 440 -0.55 -15.99 28.11
CA ALA A 440 -1.22 -16.04 29.42
C ALA A 440 -0.26 -16.30 30.58
N LYS A 441 0.60 -17.31 30.45
CA LYS A 441 1.58 -17.68 31.49
C LYS A 441 2.66 -16.64 31.72
N ASN A 442 2.96 -15.80 30.73
CA ASN A 442 4.04 -14.83 30.79
C ASN A 442 3.56 -13.40 31.11
N GLU A 443 2.29 -13.09 30.84
CA GLU A 443 1.80 -11.71 30.78
C GLU A 443 0.52 -11.46 31.57
N ALA A 444 -0.37 -12.45 31.75
CA ALA A 444 -1.64 -12.25 32.43
C ALA A 444 -1.46 -12.29 33.94
N GLY A 445 -1.48 -11.14 34.60
CA GLY A 445 -1.38 -11.10 36.06
C GLY A 445 -2.55 -11.82 36.75
N ASP A 446 -3.75 -11.84 36.13
CA ASP A 446 -4.92 -12.57 36.62
C ASP A 446 -4.63 -14.06 36.79
N ILE A 447 -3.86 -14.64 35.86
CA ILE A 447 -3.45 -16.04 35.90
C ILE A 447 -2.22 -16.24 36.80
N ILE A 448 -1.18 -15.43 36.60
CA ILE A 448 0.13 -15.59 37.28
C ILE A 448 -0.02 -15.42 38.79
N LEU A 449 -0.67 -14.35 39.23
CA LEU A 449 -0.80 -14.04 40.66
C LEU A 449 -1.88 -14.88 41.35
N ALA A 450 -2.81 -15.49 40.60
CA ALA A 450 -3.78 -16.45 41.14
C ALA A 450 -3.24 -17.89 41.19
N ASN A 451 -2.11 -18.15 40.49
CA ASN A 451 -1.60 -19.48 40.19
C ASN A 451 -2.70 -20.36 39.55
N ALA A 452 -3.43 -19.78 38.59
CA ALA A 452 -4.47 -20.47 37.83
C ALA A 452 -3.89 -21.21 36.63
N SER A 453 -4.59 -22.24 36.16
CA SER A 453 -4.29 -22.92 34.90
C SER A 453 -5.11 -22.34 33.75
N VAL A 454 -4.60 -22.46 32.53
CA VAL A 454 -5.38 -22.21 31.31
C VAL A 454 -5.82 -23.56 30.75
N ASP A 455 -7.13 -23.78 30.74
CA ASP A 455 -7.76 -25.04 30.33
C ASP A 455 -7.77 -25.18 28.80
N ALA A 456 -8.12 -24.11 28.09
CA ALA A 456 -8.26 -24.10 26.64
C ALA A 456 -7.69 -22.83 26.00
N GLU A 457 -7.32 -22.89 24.72
CA GLU A 457 -7.28 -21.69 23.89
C GLU A 457 -8.58 -21.52 23.13
N ILE A 458 -9.03 -20.28 22.94
CA ILE A 458 -10.32 -20.03 22.30
C ILE A 458 -10.39 -20.58 20.87
N GLY A 459 -9.28 -20.59 20.13
CA GLY A 459 -9.22 -21.17 18.79
C GLY A 459 -9.36 -22.70 18.78
N GLU A 460 -9.00 -23.40 19.86
CA GLU A 460 -9.23 -24.85 19.98
C GLU A 460 -10.71 -25.16 20.17
N ILE A 461 -11.43 -24.29 20.89
CA ILE A 461 -12.87 -24.42 21.09
C ILE A 461 -13.60 -24.05 19.80
N ALA A 462 -13.25 -22.92 19.19
CA ALA A 462 -13.87 -22.43 17.96
C ALA A 462 -13.66 -23.39 16.76
N SER A 463 -12.58 -24.17 16.76
CA SER A 463 -12.34 -25.23 15.76
C SER A 463 -13.06 -26.54 16.05
N GLY A 464 -13.70 -26.69 17.22
CA GLY A 464 -14.32 -27.92 17.68
C GLY A 464 -13.34 -28.99 18.17
N LYS A 465 -12.05 -28.66 18.32
CA LYS A 465 -11.01 -29.58 18.83
C LYS A 465 -11.14 -29.80 20.34
N VAL A 466 -11.59 -28.77 21.06
CA VAL A 466 -11.87 -28.81 22.50
C VAL A 466 -13.34 -28.46 22.70
N THR A 467 -14.00 -29.19 23.59
CA THR A 467 -15.36 -28.86 24.05
C THR A 467 -15.28 -28.56 25.53
N ILE A 468 -16.01 -27.52 25.96
CA ILE A 468 -16.17 -27.18 27.37
C ILE A 468 -17.65 -27.18 27.73
N ASP A 469 -17.95 -27.29 29.03
CA ASP A 469 -19.30 -27.16 29.55
C ASP A 469 -19.63 -25.69 29.81
N THR A 470 -20.48 -25.10 28.99
CA THR A 470 -20.90 -23.69 29.10
C THR A 470 -21.86 -23.42 30.27
N ASN A 471 -22.28 -24.45 31.02
CA ASN A 471 -23.00 -24.27 32.28
C ASN A 471 -22.07 -23.95 33.46
N GLN A 472 -20.76 -24.19 33.30
CA GLN A 472 -19.76 -23.73 34.26
C GLN A 472 -19.45 -22.25 34.02
N THR A 473 -19.03 -21.56 35.07
CA THR A 473 -18.53 -20.19 34.94
C THR A 473 -17.26 -20.21 34.10
N THR A 474 -17.19 -19.37 33.07
CA THR A 474 -16.05 -19.32 32.14
C THR A 474 -15.37 -17.95 32.21
N VAL A 475 -14.04 -17.94 32.11
CA VAL A 475 -13.24 -16.71 31.97
C VAL A 475 -12.45 -16.80 30.68
N PHE A 476 -12.63 -15.85 29.77
CA PHE A 476 -11.74 -15.63 28.63
C PHE A 476 -10.72 -14.54 28.96
N GLU A 477 -9.47 -14.93 29.12
CA GLU A 477 -8.33 -14.02 29.31
C GLU A 477 -7.77 -13.58 27.94
N SER A 478 -7.90 -12.29 27.65
CA SER A 478 -7.49 -11.68 26.37
C SER A 478 -6.29 -10.75 26.56
N LEU A 479 -5.17 -11.15 25.95
CA LEU A 479 -3.90 -10.41 25.98
C LEU A 479 -3.57 -9.74 24.64
N GLY A 480 -4.20 -10.23 23.57
CA GLY A 480 -4.05 -9.80 22.20
C GLY A 480 -2.88 -10.46 21.49
N LEU A 481 -3.18 -11.08 20.35
CA LEU A 481 -2.22 -11.75 19.49
C LEU A 481 -1.87 -10.90 18.26
N ALA A 482 -0.65 -11.04 17.78
CA ALA A 482 -0.16 -10.32 16.59
C ALA A 482 -0.94 -10.69 15.31
N ILE A 483 -1.43 -11.93 15.23
CA ILE A 483 -2.23 -12.41 14.10
C ILE A 483 -3.52 -11.63 13.96
N GLU A 484 -4.16 -11.25 15.06
CA GLU A 484 -5.38 -10.43 15.04
C GLU A 484 -5.11 -9.08 14.37
N ASP A 485 -3.97 -8.45 14.68
CA ASP A 485 -3.57 -7.19 14.06
C ASP A 485 -3.19 -7.39 12.58
N ALA A 486 -2.51 -8.48 12.23
CA ALA A 486 -2.05 -8.76 10.88
C ALA A 486 -3.21 -9.01 9.90
N VAL A 487 -4.22 -9.80 10.31
CA VAL A 487 -5.40 -10.05 9.46
C VAL A 487 -6.25 -8.80 9.31
N CYS A 488 -6.35 -7.97 10.36
CA CYS A 488 -7.01 -6.67 10.27
C CYS A 488 -6.31 -5.74 9.28
N ALA A 489 -4.98 -5.64 9.37
CA ALA A 489 -4.19 -4.81 8.47
C ALA A 489 -4.33 -5.23 7.00
N ARG A 490 -4.32 -6.54 6.73
CA ARG A 490 -4.61 -7.06 5.38
C ARG A 490 -6.01 -6.67 4.91
N LEU A 491 -7.05 -6.91 5.73
CA LEU A 491 -8.42 -6.54 5.39
C LEU A 491 -8.54 -5.04 5.04
N ILE A 492 -8.00 -4.17 5.89
CA ILE A 492 -8.03 -2.72 5.69
C ILE A 492 -7.34 -2.33 4.38
N TYR A 493 -6.16 -2.89 4.12
CA TYR A 493 -5.40 -2.60 2.91
C TYR A 493 -6.14 -3.02 1.64
N ASP A 494 -6.74 -4.21 1.65
CA ASP A 494 -7.50 -4.73 0.50
C ASP A 494 -8.77 -3.89 0.25
N LEU A 495 -9.50 -3.54 1.31
CA LEU A 495 -10.66 -2.66 1.21
C LEU A 495 -10.28 -1.27 0.69
N TYR A 496 -9.19 -0.69 1.19
CA TYR A 496 -8.69 0.61 0.73
C TYR A 496 -8.39 0.59 -0.77
N ASN A 497 -7.68 -0.43 -1.26
CA ASN A 497 -7.35 -0.55 -2.67
C ASN A 497 -8.59 -0.77 -3.54
N SER A 498 -9.57 -1.57 -3.08
CA SER A 498 -10.81 -1.81 -3.83
C SER A 498 -11.65 -0.53 -4.04
N ARG A 499 -11.71 0.37 -3.05
CA ARG A 499 -12.44 1.65 -3.15
C ARG A 499 -11.76 2.67 -4.07
N ASN A 500 -10.43 2.63 -4.17
CA ASN A 500 -9.68 3.55 -5.05
C ASN A 500 -9.70 3.11 -6.52
N VAL A 501 -9.85 1.80 -6.80
CA VAL A 501 -10.00 1.29 -8.17
C VAL A 501 -11.37 1.64 -8.78
N THR A 502 -12.41 1.84 -7.96
CA THR A 502 -13.78 2.14 -8.42
C THR A 502 -14.07 3.63 -8.64
N THR A 503 -13.15 4.52 -8.24
CA THR A 503 -13.28 5.98 -8.36
C THR A 503 -12.38 6.60 -9.44
N SER A 504 -11.71 5.77 -10.24
CA SER A 504 -10.74 6.17 -11.28
C SER A 504 -11.29 6.04 -12.70
#